data_AF-A0A6I1K225-F1
#
_entry.id   AF-A0A6I1K225-F1
#
_cell.length_a   1.000
_cell.length_b   1.000
_cell.length_c   1.000
_cell.angle_alpha   90.00
_cell.angle_beta   90.00
_cell.angle_gamma   90.00
#
_symmetry.space_group_name_H-M   'P 1'
#
loop_
_entity.id
_entity.type
_entity.pdbx_description
1 polymer ?
#
loop_
_entity_poly.entity_id
_entity_poly.type
_entity_poly.pdbx_seq_one_letter_code
_entity_poly.pdbx_strand_id
1 'polypeptide(L)'
;MPVNFSGIKVGSVWNRKQLADHWDYRSFHAFGRGVFTPKGDNKIVLFVKEEKRDEDEQYEDKLVSNVLHWHGEKGHRTDRRIANAQEAGDEIHVFYRPNHRSPFRYLGLARTKRVEFRSTEPSKFVLELLA
;
A
#
# COMPACT_ATOMS: atom_id res chain seq x y z
N MET A 1 -17.38 2.81 4.38
CA MET A 1 -17.06 3.71 5.50
C MET A 1 -15.74 4.35 5.14
N PRO A 2 -15.67 5.69 5.11
CA PRO A 2 -14.42 6.38 4.83
C PRO A 2 -13.40 6.13 5.94
N VAL A 3 -12.13 6.42 5.68
CA VAL A 3 -11.05 6.36 6.66
C VAL A 3 -10.44 7.73 6.88
N ASN A 4 -10.11 8.03 8.13
CA ASN A 4 -9.48 9.29 8.50
C ASN A 4 -7.98 9.09 8.74
N PHE A 5 -7.17 10.01 8.24
CA PHE A 5 -5.72 10.03 8.47
C PHE A 5 -5.28 11.09 9.49
N SER A 6 -6.23 11.80 10.11
CA SER A 6 -5.93 12.77 11.17
C SER A 6 -5.18 12.09 12.32
N GLY A 7 -3.96 12.55 12.61
CA GLY A 7 -3.09 11.95 13.63
C GLY A 7 -2.16 10.84 13.13
N ILE A 8 -2.35 10.34 11.91
CA ILE A 8 -1.40 9.42 11.23
C ILE A 8 -0.34 10.27 10.53
N LYS A 9 0.78 10.50 11.22
CA LYS A 9 1.91 11.30 10.70
C LYS A 9 2.93 10.44 9.97
N VAL A 10 3.61 10.98 8.97
CA VAL A 10 4.75 10.28 8.32
C VAL A 10 5.75 9.84 9.39
N GLY A 11 6.21 8.60 9.29
CA GLY A 11 7.10 7.97 10.25
C GLY A 11 6.42 7.35 11.48
N SER A 12 5.12 7.62 11.73
CA SER A 12 4.38 6.97 12.81
C SER A 12 4.20 5.47 12.55
N VAL A 13 4.09 4.71 13.63
CA VAL A 13 4.13 3.25 13.62
C VAL A 13 2.78 2.70 14.09
N TRP A 14 2.22 1.78 13.30
CA TRP A 14 0.87 1.28 13.47
C TRP A 14 0.83 -0.23 13.25
N ASN A 15 0.02 -0.92 14.03
CA ASN A 15 -0.46 -2.25 13.71
C ASN A 15 -1.90 -2.18 13.17
N ARG A 16 -2.36 -3.28 12.57
CA ARG A 16 -3.69 -3.34 11.95
C ARG A 16 -4.83 -3.16 12.95
N LYS A 17 -4.66 -3.57 14.22
CA LYS A 17 -5.67 -3.38 15.26
C LYS A 17 -5.79 -1.90 15.63
N GLN A 18 -4.67 -1.20 15.83
CA GLN A 18 -4.66 0.24 16.08
C GLN A 18 -5.30 1.03 14.93
N LEU A 19 -5.06 0.63 13.67
CA LEU A 19 -5.72 1.24 12.52
C LEU A 19 -7.22 0.95 12.48
N ALA A 20 -7.65 -0.26 12.88
CA ALA A 20 -9.07 -0.59 12.94
C ALA A 20 -9.77 0.28 13.98
N ASP A 21 -9.19 0.40 15.17
CA ASP A 21 -9.69 1.25 16.24
C ASP A 21 -9.73 2.73 15.80
N HIS A 22 -8.68 3.20 15.12
CA HIS A 22 -8.59 4.58 14.63
C HIS A 22 -9.60 4.91 13.53
N TRP A 23 -9.91 3.95 12.66
CA TRP A 23 -10.87 4.11 11.57
C TRP A 23 -12.30 3.67 11.92
N ASP A 24 -12.55 3.34 13.20
CA ASP A 24 -13.84 2.85 13.69
C ASP A 24 -14.34 1.57 12.98
N TYR A 25 -13.41 0.67 12.64
CA TYR A 25 -13.72 -0.65 12.13
C TYR A 25 -13.75 -1.67 13.28
N ARG A 26 -14.81 -2.50 13.32
CA ARG A 26 -14.95 -3.60 14.31
C ARG A 26 -13.75 -4.54 14.36
N SER A 27 -13.06 -4.72 13.23
CA SER A 27 -11.84 -5.52 13.13
C SER A 27 -11.07 -5.15 11.87
N PHE A 28 -9.80 -5.55 11.81
CA PHE A 28 -8.97 -5.35 10.62
C PHE A 28 -9.33 -6.26 9.43
N HIS A 29 -10.31 -7.17 9.58
CA HIS A 29 -10.69 -8.11 8.51
C HIS A 29 -11.09 -7.40 7.22
N ALA A 30 -11.69 -6.21 7.33
CA ALA A 30 -12.08 -5.38 6.19
C ALA A 30 -10.89 -4.94 5.32
N PHE A 31 -9.69 -4.87 5.90
CA PHE A 31 -8.47 -4.44 5.22
C PHE A 31 -7.33 -5.45 5.36
N GLY A 32 -7.64 -6.72 5.67
CA GLY A 32 -6.71 -7.82 5.95
C GLY A 32 -5.67 -8.13 4.86
N ARG A 33 -5.86 -7.60 3.65
CA ARG A 33 -5.04 -7.86 2.46
C ARG A 33 -3.93 -6.81 2.27
N GLY A 34 -3.26 -6.85 1.12
CA GLY A 34 -2.19 -5.93 0.75
C GLY A 34 -2.73 -4.57 0.33
N VAL A 35 -3.93 -4.51 -0.25
CA VAL A 35 -4.58 -3.26 -0.64
C VAL A 35 -5.93 -3.13 0.05
N PHE A 36 -6.23 -1.93 0.52
CA PHE A 36 -7.52 -1.57 1.07
C PHE A 36 -8.07 -0.32 0.40
N THR A 37 -9.29 -0.42 -0.10
CA THR A 37 -10.00 0.67 -0.76
C THR A 37 -11.36 0.85 -0.07
N PRO A 38 -11.48 1.78 0.89
CA PRO A 38 -12.72 1.99 1.61
C PRO A 38 -13.84 2.40 0.65
N LYS A 39 -15.03 1.82 0.84
CA LYS A 39 -16.18 2.11 -0.03
C LYS A 39 -16.61 3.57 0.14
N GLY A 40 -16.73 4.27 -0.99
CA GLY A 40 -17.16 5.67 -1.05
C GLY A 40 -16.09 6.68 -0.66
N ASP A 41 -14.82 6.27 -0.68
CA ASP A 41 -13.69 7.10 -0.29
C ASP A 41 -12.66 7.13 -1.44
N ASN A 42 -11.89 8.22 -1.53
CA ASN A 42 -10.82 8.39 -2.50
C ASN A 42 -9.47 7.82 -2.00
N LYS A 43 -9.47 7.12 -0.86
CA LYS A 43 -8.24 6.57 -0.30
C LYS A 43 -7.95 5.17 -0.84
N ILE A 44 -6.70 4.96 -1.21
CA ILE A 44 -6.11 3.66 -1.50
C ILE A 44 -5.02 3.44 -0.46
N VAL A 45 -5.17 2.42 0.39
CA VAL A 45 -4.19 2.12 1.44
C VAL A 45 -3.41 0.88 1.06
N LEU A 46 -2.10 1.02 0.90
CA LEU A 46 -1.17 -0.07 0.60
C LEU A 46 -0.49 -0.54 1.90
N PHE A 47 -0.62 -1.82 2.21
CA PHE A 47 0.09 -2.50 3.28
C PHE A 47 1.21 -3.36 2.68
N VAL A 48 2.37 -2.74 2.53
CA VAL A 48 3.54 -3.32 1.89
C VAL A 48 4.42 -4.01 2.93
N LYS A 49 4.81 -5.25 2.64
CA LYS A 49 5.78 -6.01 3.41
C LYS A 49 6.99 -6.21 2.50
N GLU A 50 8.17 -5.80 2.94
CA GLU A 50 9.40 -6.13 2.22
C GLU A 50 9.58 -7.65 2.21
N GLU A 51 9.74 -8.21 1.01
CA GLU A 51 10.08 -9.62 0.82
C GLU A 51 11.43 -9.68 0.10
N LYS A 52 12.43 -10.21 0.80
CA LYS A 52 13.73 -10.58 0.21
C LYS A 52 13.62 -12.03 -0.23
N ARG A 53 13.76 -12.29 -1.54
CA ARG A 53 14.11 -13.63 -2.02
C ARG A 53 15.62 -13.77 -2.05
N ASP A 54 16.08 -15.00 -1.90
CA ASP A 54 17.49 -15.39 -1.92
C ASP A 54 18.19 -14.98 -3.24
N GLU A 55 19.52 -15.02 -3.20
CA GLU A 55 20.51 -14.13 -3.83
C GLU A 55 20.50 -13.98 -5.38
N ASP A 56 19.62 -14.65 -6.12
CA ASP A 56 19.59 -14.63 -7.60
C ASP A 56 18.32 -14.04 -8.25
N GLU A 57 17.26 -13.71 -7.49
CA GLU A 57 16.03 -13.09 -8.05
C GLU A 57 15.87 -11.62 -7.65
N GLN A 58 15.69 -10.76 -8.66
CA GLN A 58 15.41 -9.33 -8.49
C GLN A 58 14.11 -9.10 -7.67
N TYR A 59 14.32 -8.67 -6.41
CA TYR A 59 13.39 -8.09 -5.42
C TYR A 59 11.88 -8.03 -5.77
N GLU A 60 11.04 -8.62 -4.92
CA GLU A 60 9.57 -8.66 -5.11
C GLU A 60 8.87 -7.36 -4.69
N ASP A 61 9.17 -6.83 -3.50
CA ASP A 61 8.68 -5.55 -2.99
C ASP A 61 9.83 -4.84 -2.26
N LYS A 62 10.24 -3.64 -2.71
CA LYS A 62 11.39 -2.92 -2.12
C LYS A 62 11.22 -1.40 -2.19
N LEU A 63 11.58 -0.75 -1.09
CA LEU A 63 11.76 0.69 -1.03
C LEU A 63 13.24 1.04 -1.24
N VAL A 64 13.55 1.80 -2.30
CA VAL A 64 14.88 2.35 -2.56
C VAL A 64 14.77 3.87 -2.57
N SER A 65 15.38 4.52 -1.57
CA SER A 65 15.22 5.96 -1.34
C SER A 65 13.74 6.35 -1.17
N ASN A 66 13.15 7.03 -2.15
CA ASN A 66 11.74 7.44 -2.19
C ASN A 66 10.93 6.67 -3.24
N VAL A 67 11.49 5.63 -3.85
CA VAL A 67 10.84 4.84 -4.89
C VAL A 67 10.49 3.47 -4.33
N LEU A 68 9.21 3.13 -4.37
CA LEU A 68 8.68 1.84 -3.99
C LEU A 68 8.43 1.01 -5.25
N HIS A 69 9.15 -0.10 -5.37
CA HIS A 69 8.84 -1.17 -6.30
C HIS A 69 7.85 -2.10 -5.61
N TRP A 70 6.68 -2.29 -6.20
CA TRP A 70 5.57 -3.01 -5.59
C TRP A 70 4.86 -3.93 -6.57
N HIS A 71 4.51 -5.14 -6.13
CA HIS A 71 3.67 -6.08 -6.85
C HIS A 71 2.20 -5.94 -6.42
N GLY A 72 1.32 -5.85 -7.42
CA GLY A 72 -0.13 -5.80 -7.25
C GLY A 72 -0.72 -6.99 -6.51
N GLU A 73 -2.01 -6.95 -6.23
CA GLU A 73 -2.69 -8.10 -5.64
C GLU A 73 -2.97 -9.19 -6.67
N LYS A 74 -2.92 -10.46 -6.24
CA LYS A 74 -3.40 -11.58 -7.06
C LYS A 74 -4.84 -11.30 -7.52
N GLY A 75 -5.07 -11.45 -8.83
CA GLY A 75 -6.38 -11.24 -9.44
C GLY A 75 -6.68 -9.79 -9.85
N HIS A 76 -5.71 -8.89 -9.77
CA HIS A 76 -5.70 -7.58 -10.48
C HIS A 76 -6.86 -6.62 -10.17
N ARG A 77 -7.57 -6.85 -9.06
CA ARG A 77 -8.83 -6.14 -8.76
C ARG A 77 -8.63 -4.64 -8.53
N THR A 78 -7.46 -4.26 -8.05
CA THR A 78 -7.13 -2.89 -7.65
C THR A 78 -6.15 -2.23 -8.62
N ASP A 79 -5.55 -2.98 -9.53
CA ASP A 79 -4.46 -2.53 -10.40
C ASP A 79 -4.83 -1.29 -11.22
N ARG A 80 -5.99 -1.32 -11.89
CA ARG A 80 -6.47 -0.17 -12.68
C ARG A 80 -6.70 1.06 -11.83
N ARG A 81 -7.23 0.89 -10.62
CA ARG A 81 -7.51 2.00 -9.70
C ARG A 81 -6.21 2.63 -9.22
N ILE A 82 -5.20 1.81 -8.88
CA ILE A 82 -3.88 2.27 -8.46
C ILE A 82 -3.15 2.96 -9.62
N ALA A 83 -3.22 2.39 -10.83
CA ALA A 83 -2.62 2.98 -12.02
C ALA A 83 -3.18 4.37 -12.33
N ASN A 84 -4.50 4.53 -12.22
CA ASN A 84 -5.21 5.76 -12.58
C ASN A 84 -5.47 6.68 -11.37
N ALA A 85 -4.84 6.42 -10.21
CA ALA A 85 -5.17 7.10 -8.97
C ALA A 85 -5.06 8.63 -9.09
N GLN A 86 -4.00 9.12 -9.74
CA GLN A 86 -3.78 10.55 -9.92
C GLN A 86 -4.86 11.21 -10.78
N GLU A 87 -5.30 10.55 -11.85
CA GLU A 87 -6.36 11.05 -12.74
C GLU A 87 -7.73 11.02 -12.05
N ALA A 88 -7.96 10.02 -11.21
CA ALA A 88 -9.21 9.85 -10.47
C ALA A 88 -9.29 10.71 -9.19
N GLY A 89 -8.21 11.40 -8.81
CA GLY A 89 -8.12 12.13 -7.54
C GLY A 89 -8.06 11.21 -6.31
N ASP A 90 -7.66 9.95 -6.50
CA ASP A 90 -7.40 9.02 -5.41
C ASP A 90 -6.03 9.30 -4.76
N GLU A 91 -5.99 9.16 -3.44
CA GLU A 91 -4.77 9.28 -2.63
C GLU A 91 -4.22 7.89 -2.27
N ILE A 92 -2.98 7.61 -2.67
CA ILE A 92 -2.31 6.35 -2.30
C ILE A 92 -1.52 6.56 -1.01
N HIS A 93 -1.95 5.92 0.07
CA HIS A 93 -1.30 5.93 1.38
C HIS A 93 -0.47 4.66 1.57
N VAL A 94 0.80 4.79 1.96
CA VAL A 94 1.72 3.65 2.08
C VAL A 94 2.04 3.34 3.54
N PHE A 95 1.71 2.13 3.97
CA PHE A 95 2.16 1.51 5.21
C PHE A 95 3.16 0.42 4.88
N TYR A 96 4.39 0.57 5.36
CA TYR A 96 5.50 -0.31 5.03
C TYR A 96 6.06 -1.02 6.26
N ARG A 97 6.45 -2.29 6.12
CA ARG A 97 7.24 -3.00 7.13
C ARG A 97 8.36 -3.82 6.48
N PRO A 98 9.57 -3.83 7.06
CA PRO A 98 10.71 -4.58 6.51
C PRO A 98 10.64 -6.09 6.82
N ASN A 99 9.84 -6.51 7.79
CA ASN A 99 9.65 -7.92 8.13
C ASN A 99 8.28 -8.16 8.78
N HIS A 100 7.88 -9.43 8.92
CA HIS A 100 6.57 -9.80 9.44
C HIS A 100 6.35 -9.49 10.93
N ARG A 101 7.43 -9.37 11.72
CA ARG A 101 7.40 -9.10 13.17
C ARG A 101 7.35 -7.61 13.48
N SER A 102 7.75 -6.77 12.53
CA SER A 102 7.72 -5.33 12.68
C SER A 102 6.31 -4.78 12.42
N PRO A 103 5.90 -3.75 13.19
CA PRO A 103 4.73 -2.96 12.86
C PRO A 103 4.91 -2.20 11.54
N PHE A 104 3.81 -1.73 10.96
CA PHE A 104 3.87 -0.89 9.77
C PHE A 104 4.26 0.53 10.14
N ARG A 105 5.22 1.11 9.41
CA ARG A 105 5.51 2.53 9.41
C ARG A 105 4.71 3.20 8.31
N TYR A 106 4.00 4.27 8.61
CA TYR A 106 3.36 5.09 7.60
C TYR A 106 4.41 5.95 6.87
N LEU A 107 4.52 5.78 5.56
CA LEU A 107 5.51 6.47 4.72
C LEU A 107 4.95 7.72 4.05
N GLY A 108 3.64 7.98 4.15
CA GLY A 108 3.01 9.12 3.51
C GLY A 108 2.24 8.74 2.24
N LEU A 109 2.05 9.77 1.40
CA LEU A 109 1.40 9.63 0.11
C LEU A 109 2.39 9.11 -0.94
N ALA A 110 1.85 8.43 -1.95
CA ALA A 110 2.59 8.00 -3.12
C ALA A 110 1.82 8.34 -4.40
N ARG A 111 2.55 8.38 -5.51
CA ARG A 111 1.96 8.42 -6.86
C ARG A 111 2.50 7.31 -7.73
N THR A 112 1.66 6.80 -8.62
CA THR A 112 2.08 5.82 -9.62
C THR A 112 2.93 6.49 -10.70
N LYS A 113 4.18 6.05 -10.85
CA LYS A 113 5.09 6.50 -11.92
C LYS A 113 5.00 5.61 -13.15
N ARG A 114 4.95 4.31 -12.91
CA ARG A 114 4.90 3.29 -13.95
C ARG A 114 4.11 2.10 -13.46
N VAL A 115 3.36 1.52 -14.37
CA VAL A 115 2.69 0.22 -14.19
C VAL A 115 3.05 -0.68 -15.37
N GLU A 116 3.32 -1.94 -15.07
CA GLU A 116 3.41 -3.03 -16.03
C GLU A 116 2.27 -3.99 -15.70
N PHE A 117 1.18 -3.90 -16.47
CA PHE A 117 0.05 -4.80 -16.30
C PHE A 117 0.44 -6.21 -16.72
N ARG A 118 0.07 -7.18 -15.89
CA ARG A 118 0.29 -8.59 -16.14
C ARG A 118 -1.03 -9.35 -16.00
N SER A 119 -1.10 -10.55 -16.57
CA SER A 119 -2.34 -11.34 -16.64
C SER A 119 -2.28 -12.63 -15.82
N THR A 120 -1.09 -13.24 -15.71
CA THR A 120 -0.87 -14.54 -15.04
C THR A 120 -0.17 -14.41 -13.69
N GLU A 121 0.46 -13.27 -13.44
CA GLU A 121 1.20 -12.93 -12.24
C GLU A 121 0.87 -11.49 -11.84
N PRO A 122 1.09 -11.07 -10.58
CA PRO A 122 0.82 -9.70 -10.16
C PRO A 122 1.42 -8.63 -11.08
N SER A 123 0.67 -7.56 -11.36
CA SER A 123 1.20 -6.40 -12.09
C SER A 123 2.31 -5.73 -11.28
N LYS A 124 3.28 -5.14 -11.95
CA LYS A 124 4.38 -4.43 -11.30
C LYS A 124 4.12 -2.93 -11.30
N PHE A 125 4.37 -2.30 -10.17
CA PHE A 125 4.22 -0.87 -9.98
C PHE A 125 5.55 -0.27 -9.53
N VAL A 126 5.83 0.92 -10.06
CA VAL A 126 6.83 1.83 -9.52
C VAL A 126 6.08 3.03 -8.98
N LEU A 127 6.13 3.20 -7.67
CA LEU A 127 5.48 4.29 -6.94
C LEU A 127 6.55 5.24 -6.40
N GLU A 128 6.30 6.54 -6.46
CA GLU A 128 7.16 7.54 -5.83
C GLU A 128 6.46 8.10 -4.60
N LEU A 129 7.16 8.08 -3.46
CA LEU A 129 6.70 8.72 -2.23
C LEU A 129 6.78 10.24 -2.36
N LEU A 130 5.71 10.90 -1.94
CA LEU A 130 5.56 12.35 -1.87
C LEU A 130 5.91 12.74 -0.43
N ALA A 131 7.12 13.28 -0.23
CA ALA A 131 7.66 13.63 1.09
C ALA A 131 6.75 14.56 1.91
#